data_AF-A0A7C9CUA6-F1
#
_entry.id   AF-A0A7C9CUA6-F1
#
_cell.length_a   1.000
_cell.length_b   1.000
_cell.length_c   1.000
_cell.angle_alpha   90.00
_cell.angle_beta   90.00
_cell.angle_gamma   90.00
#
_symmetry.space_group_name_H-M   'P 1'
#
loop_
_entity.id
_entity.type
_entity.pdbx_description
1 polymer ?
#
loop_
_entity_poly.entity_id
_entity_poly.type
_entity_poly.pdbx_seq_one_letter_code
_entity_poly.pdbx_strand_id
1 'polypeptide(L)'
;SSAIPTLAAADADALLSPIALAVATASPKLLDPALDALFRLLSRNILFFHLQTINASSDNKDKNNNDNSDGNSNSLASQLVDSLCKCCSIKDETIVLFAMKVLLAAVRSPIVVFRGDCLNHIVKTCYNVYLGRLSPATQICAKAVLAQMMLIVFARVEE
;
A
#
# COMPACT_ATOMS: atom_id res chain seq x y z
N SER A 1 1.63 18.04 1.38
CA SER A 1 0.96 17.90 0.06
C SER A 1 -0.30 17.05 0.16
N SER A 2 -1.34 17.35 -0.62
CA SER A 2 -2.58 16.54 -0.66
C SER A 2 -2.35 15.19 -1.34
N ALA A 3 -3.05 14.15 -0.87
CA ALA A 3 -2.96 12.80 -1.44
C ALA A 3 -3.60 12.68 -2.84
N ILE A 4 -4.37 13.69 -3.27
CA ILE A 4 -4.95 13.79 -4.60
C ILE A 4 -4.59 15.19 -5.13
N PRO A 5 -3.76 15.32 -6.17
CA PRO A 5 -3.25 16.63 -6.62
C PRO A 5 -4.33 17.64 -7.03
N THR A 6 -5.52 17.16 -7.42
CA THR A 6 -6.64 17.98 -7.86
C THR A 6 -7.60 18.38 -6.74
N LEU A 7 -7.41 17.86 -5.51
CA LEU A 7 -8.28 18.10 -4.35
C LEU A 7 -7.52 18.79 -3.22
N ALA A 8 -8.24 19.54 -2.40
CA ALA A 8 -7.72 20.01 -1.12
C ALA A 8 -7.37 18.82 -0.23
N ALA A 9 -6.37 18.96 0.64
CA ALA A 9 -5.91 17.87 1.49
C ALA A 9 -7.03 17.29 2.37
N ALA A 10 -7.90 18.14 2.91
CA ALA A 10 -9.05 17.72 3.72
C ALA A 10 -10.06 16.87 2.91
N ASP A 11 -10.33 17.23 1.66
CA ASP A 11 -11.27 16.49 0.79
C ASP A 11 -10.67 15.14 0.38
N ALA A 12 -9.36 15.11 0.10
CA ALA A 12 -8.65 13.86 -0.22
C ALA A 12 -8.65 12.90 0.99
N ASP A 13 -8.38 13.41 2.19
CA ASP A 13 -8.40 12.62 3.43
C ASP A 13 -9.83 12.12 3.74
N ALA A 14 -10.86 12.95 3.51
CA ALA A 14 -12.25 12.56 3.70
C ALA A 14 -12.69 11.42 2.75
N LEU A 15 -12.15 11.38 1.53
CA LEU A 15 -12.40 10.30 0.57
C LEU A 15 -11.61 9.02 0.90
N LEU A 16 -10.38 9.17 1.41
CA LEU A 16 -9.50 8.03 1.69
C LEU A 16 -9.78 7.36 3.03
N SER A 17 -10.22 8.11 4.03
CA SER A 17 -10.59 7.62 5.36
C SER A 17 -11.53 6.39 5.35
N PRO A 18 -12.69 6.40 4.65
CA PRO A 18 -13.58 5.24 4.63
C PRO A 18 -12.97 4.03 3.91
N ILE A 19 -12.13 4.25 2.88
CA ILE A 19 -11.40 3.19 2.19
C ILE A 19 -10.37 2.56 3.13
N ALA A 20 -9.58 3.39 3.82
CA ALA A 20 -8.59 2.94 4.79
C ALA A 20 -9.24 2.15 5.92
N LEU A 21 -10.37 2.61 6.45
CA LEU A 21 -11.12 1.90 7.48
C LEU A 21 -11.69 0.57 6.98
N ALA A 22 -12.21 0.51 5.75
CA ALA A 22 -12.73 -0.71 5.15
C ALA A 22 -11.62 -1.77 4.97
N VAL A 23 -10.43 -1.36 4.53
CA VAL A 23 -9.26 -2.25 4.39
C VAL A 23 -8.76 -2.70 5.77
N ALA A 24 -8.67 -1.79 6.74
CA ALA A 24 -8.22 -2.10 8.10
C ALA A 24 -9.17 -3.04 8.85
N THR A 25 -10.49 -2.91 8.63
CA THR A 25 -11.50 -3.80 9.22
C THR A 25 -11.44 -5.22 8.65
N ALA A 26 -10.86 -5.38 7.44
CA ALA A 26 -10.76 -6.64 6.73
C ALA A 26 -12.08 -7.42 6.59
N SER A 27 -13.22 -6.71 6.60
CA SER A 27 -14.54 -7.34 6.46
C SER A 27 -14.78 -7.72 4.99
N PRO A 28 -15.12 -8.97 4.68
CA PRO A 28 -15.20 -9.44 3.28
C PRO A 28 -16.25 -8.69 2.45
N LYS A 29 -17.29 -8.15 3.09
CA LYS A 29 -18.34 -7.36 2.41
C LYS A 29 -17.86 -5.98 1.93
N LEU A 30 -16.86 -5.40 2.59
CA LEU A 30 -16.36 -4.06 2.28
C LEU A 30 -14.97 -4.09 1.66
N LEU A 31 -14.24 -5.18 1.86
CA LEU A 31 -12.85 -5.29 1.44
C LEU A 31 -12.72 -5.33 -0.08
N ASP A 32 -13.51 -6.13 -0.78
CA ASP A 32 -13.49 -6.21 -2.25
C ASP A 32 -13.72 -4.84 -2.93
N PRO A 33 -14.81 -4.08 -2.62
CA PRO A 33 -15.01 -2.77 -3.23
C PRO A 33 -13.95 -1.75 -2.80
N ALA A 34 -13.41 -1.84 -1.58
CA ALA A 34 -12.33 -0.97 -1.13
C ALA A 34 -11.02 -1.23 -1.89
N LEU A 35 -10.65 -2.51 -2.09
CA LEU A 35 -9.48 -2.91 -2.87
C LEU A 35 -9.62 -2.53 -4.35
N ASP A 36 -10.82 -2.66 -4.94
CA ASP A 36 -11.06 -2.24 -6.33
C ASP A 36 -10.95 -0.73 -6.50
N ALA A 37 -11.55 0.05 -5.59
CA ALA A 37 -11.41 1.51 -5.58
C ALA A 37 -9.94 1.92 -5.50
N LEU A 38 -9.19 1.32 -4.56
CA LEU A 38 -7.78 1.64 -4.35
C LEU A 38 -6.93 1.25 -5.57
N PHE A 39 -7.15 0.06 -6.13
CA PHE A 39 -6.49 -0.38 -7.35
C PHE A 39 -6.70 0.60 -8.51
N ARG A 40 -7.94 1.08 -8.72
CA ARG A 40 -8.27 2.03 -9.79
C ARG A 40 -7.63 3.39 -9.59
N LEU A 41 -7.65 3.90 -8.35
CA LEU A 41 -7.06 5.19 -8.03
C LEU A 41 -5.53 5.19 -8.20
N LEU A 42 -4.86 4.13 -7.75
CA LEU A 42 -3.43 3.93 -7.95
C LEU A 42 -3.09 3.70 -9.43
N SER A 43 -3.86 2.87 -10.12
CA SER A 43 -3.61 2.56 -11.54
C SER A 43 -3.80 3.75 -12.46
N ARG A 44 -4.64 4.72 -12.09
CA ARG A 44 -4.84 5.98 -12.81
C ARG A 44 -3.89 7.09 -12.35
N ASN A 45 -2.99 6.83 -11.40
CA ASN A 45 -2.08 7.83 -10.83
C ASN A 45 -2.84 9.05 -10.28
N ILE A 46 -3.97 8.81 -9.61
CA ILE A 46 -4.74 9.87 -8.94
C ILE A 46 -4.24 10.04 -7.50
N LEU A 47 -3.75 8.95 -6.89
CA LEU A 47 -3.23 8.95 -5.52
C LEU A 47 -1.73 9.23 -5.48
N PHE A 48 -1.39 10.38 -4.92
CA PHE A 48 -0.04 10.73 -4.54
C PHE A 48 0.22 10.25 -3.12
N PHE A 49 1.08 9.25 -2.96
CA PHE A 49 1.49 8.76 -1.65
C PHE A 49 2.97 9.00 -1.42
N HIS A 50 3.28 9.51 -0.23
CA HIS A 50 4.62 9.61 0.28
C HIS A 50 4.77 8.62 1.44
N LEU A 51 5.46 7.51 1.18
CA LEU A 51 5.54 6.39 2.10
C LEU A 51 6.94 6.31 2.69
N GLN A 52 7.11 6.63 3.98
CA GLN A 52 8.44 6.71 4.60
C GLN A 52 8.71 5.59 5.62
N THR A 53 7.74 5.24 6.46
CA THR A 53 7.85 4.10 7.37
C THR A 53 6.46 3.55 7.66
N ILE A 54 6.34 2.23 7.68
CA ILE A 54 5.09 1.53 7.99
C ILE A 54 4.87 1.46 9.51
N ASN A 55 5.91 1.71 10.32
CA ASN A 55 5.91 1.58 11.79
C ASN A 55 5.97 2.93 12.54
N ALA A 56 5.46 4.03 11.97
CA ALA A 56 5.49 5.35 12.65
C ALA A 56 4.66 5.43 13.95
N SER A 57 3.90 4.39 14.32
CA SER A 57 2.91 4.46 15.39
C SER A 57 3.27 3.77 16.72
N SER A 58 4.55 3.51 17.04
CA SER A 58 4.84 3.11 18.43
C SER A 58 6.16 3.53 19.09
N ASP A 59 7.32 3.52 18.43
CA ASP A 59 8.57 3.48 19.21
C ASP A 59 9.56 4.63 19.02
N ASN A 60 9.12 5.86 18.76
CA ASN A 60 9.98 7.02 19.04
C ASN A 60 9.20 8.25 19.47
N LYS A 61 9.04 8.36 20.78
CA LYS A 61 8.59 9.56 21.49
C LYS A 61 9.77 10.53 21.70
N ASP A 62 10.67 10.65 20.73
CA ASP A 62 11.68 11.70 20.74
C ASP A 62 11.08 12.96 20.14
N LYS A 63 10.43 13.70 21.06
CA LYS A 63 10.24 15.15 20.93
C LYS A 63 11.58 15.77 20.55
N ASN A 64 11.76 16.15 19.30
CA ASN A 64 12.37 17.43 18.97
C ASN A 64 12.24 17.76 17.48
N ASN A 65 11.91 19.04 17.26
CA ASN A 65 11.92 19.80 16.02
C ASN A 65 10.75 19.59 15.06
N ASN A 66 9.76 20.48 15.23
CA ASN A 66 9.38 21.47 14.22
C ASN A 66 9.45 21.00 12.76
N ASP A 67 8.37 20.37 12.28
CA ASP A 67 7.88 20.67 10.94
C ASP A 67 6.37 20.35 10.80
N ASN A 68 5.59 21.42 10.94
CA ASN A 68 4.48 21.82 10.08
C ASN A 68 3.73 20.72 9.30
N SER A 69 2.51 20.41 9.75
CA SER A 69 1.30 20.07 8.96
C SER A 69 1.30 18.95 7.90
N ASP A 70 2.41 18.28 7.59
CA ASP A 70 2.49 17.22 6.58
C ASP A 70 2.35 15.79 7.18
N GLY A 71 2.06 15.67 8.47
CA GLY A 71 2.05 14.39 9.20
C GLY A 71 0.81 13.51 9.01
N ASN A 72 -0.35 14.06 8.60
CA ASN A 72 -1.62 13.32 8.62
C ASN A 72 -1.84 12.44 7.38
N SER A 73 -1.61 12.98 6.17
CA SER A 73 -1.76 12.23 4.91
C SER A 73 -0.68 11.15 4.75
N ASN A 74 0.54 11.43 5.22
CA ASN A 74 1.62 10.45 5.31
C ASN A 74 1.29 9.30 6.26
N SER A 75 0.54 9.58 7.35
CA SER A 75 0.03 8.57 8.27
C SER A 75 -1.04 7.69 7.61
N LEU A 76 -2.01 8.27 6.89
CA LEU A 76 -3.09 7.50 6.23
C LEU A 76 -2.54 6.59 5.11
N ALA A 77 -1.64 7.09 4.26
CA ALA A 77 -1.03 6.29 3.20
C ALA A 77 -0.24 5.10 3.77
N SER A 78 0.55 5.35 4.83
CA SER A 78 1.33 4.30 5.49
C SER A 78 0.43 3.27 6.20
N GLN A 79 -0.63 3.72 6.88
CA GLN A 79 -1.63 2.84 7.49
C GLN A 79 -2.38 1.98 6.45
N LEU A 80 -2.67 2.56 5.29
CA LEU A 80 -3.33 1.85 4.20
C LEU A 80 -2.43 0.74 3.64
N VAL A 81 -1.14 1.04 3.40
CA VAL A 81 -0.16 0.04 2.95
C VAL A 81 0.05 -1.04 4.01
N ASP A 82 0.16 -0.66 5.29
CA ASP A 82 0.22 -1.63 6.40
C ASP A 82 -0.99 -2.57 6.42
N SER A 83 -2.19 -1.99 6.27
CA SER A 83 -3.44 -2.75 6.23
C SER A 83 -3.50 -3.69 5.01
N LEU A 84 -3.02 -3.25 3.85
CA LEU A 84 -2.87 -4.11 2.66
C LEU A 84 -1.88 -5.26 2.89
N CYS A 85 -0.75 -4.98 3.53
CA CYS A 85 0.23 -6.02 3.87
C CYS A 85 -0.35 -7.05 4.85
N LYS A 86 -1.18 -6.61 5.81
CA LYS A 86 -1.95 -7.50 6.69
C LYS A 86 -2.97 -8.34 5.90
N CYS A 87 -3.64 -7.76 4.90
CA CYS A 87 -4.55 -8.50 4.02
C CYS A 87 -3.86 -9.65 3.27
N CYS A 88 -2.58 -9.49 2.92
CA CYS A 88 -1.78 -10.57 2.31
C CYS A 88 -1.55 -11.78 3.24
N SER A 89 -1.84 -11.67 4.53
CA SER A 89 -1.70 -12.78 5.50
C SER A 89 -3.04 -13.43 5.88
N ILE A 90 -4.14 -13.06 5.21
CA ILE A 90 -5.47 -13.63 5.44
C ILE A 90 -5.57 -15.00 4.75
N LYS A 91 -6.46 -15.87 5.25
CA LYS A 91 -6.69 -17.22 4.71
C LYS A 91 -7.31 -17.24 3.30
N ASP A 92 -7.98 -16.17 2.90
CA ASP A 92 -8.70 -16.09 1.63
C ASP A 92 -7.73 -15.74 0.49
N GLU A 93 -7.44 -16.72 -0.37
CA GLU A 93 -6.50 -16.56 -1.49
C GLU A 93 -6.93 -15.47 -2.48
N THR A 94 -8.23 -15.24 -2.64
CA THR A 94 -8.74 -14.23 -3.58
C THR A 94 -8.42 -12.82 -3.09
N ILE A 95 -8.63 -12.57 -1.81
CA ILE A 95 -8.29 -11.31 -1.13
C ILE A 95 -6.76 -11.12 -1.13
N VAL A 96 -6.00 -12.18 -0.84
CA VAL A 96 -4.52 -12.12 -0.84
C VAL A 96 -3.98 -11.70 -2.20
N LEU A 97 -4.43 -12.37 -3.28
CA LEU A 97 -4.01 -12.02 -4.64
C LEU A 97 -4.46 -10.61 -5.04
N PHE A 98 -5.64 -10.18 -4.60
CA PHE A 98 -6.12 -8.83 -4.91
C PHE A 98 -5.31 -7.76 -4.16
N ALA A 99 -5.01 -7.96 -2.89
CA ALA A 99 -4.15 -7.07 -2.11
C ALA A 99 -2.74 -6.97 -2.73
N MET A 100 -2.15 -8.10 -3.16
CA MET A 100 -0.86 -8.09 -3.89
C MET A 100 -0.94 -7.29 -5.19
N LYS A 101 -2.05 -7.39 -5.92
CA LYS A 101 -2.29 -6.62 -7.15
C LYS A 101 -2.42 -5.11 -6.87
N VAL A 102 -3.05 -4.72 -5.77
CA VAL A 102 -3.12 -3.33 -5.32
C VAL A 102 -1.73 -2.80 -4.95
N LEU A 103 -0.94 -3.57 -4.19
CA LEU A 103 0.45 -3.22 -3.86
C LEU A 103 1.30 -3.07 -5.12
N LEU A 104 1.14 -3.96 -6.11
CA LEU A 104 1.84 -3.85 -7.40
C LEU A 104 1.43 -2.57 -8.14
N ALA A 105 0.15 -2.18 -8.11
CA ALA A 105 -0.30 -0.93 -8.71
C ALA A 105 0.33 0.29 -8.02
N ALA A 106 0.49 0.27 -6.69
CA ALA A 106 1.22 1.30 -5.96
C ALA A 106 2.69 1.37 -6.40
N VAL A 107 3.39 0.22 -6.44
CA VAL A 107 4.80 0.14 -6.88
C VAL A 107 4.96 0.62 -8.33
N ARG A 108 4.00 0.32 -9.21
CA ARG A 108 3.99 0.74 -10.61
C ARG A 108 3.67 2.21 -10.82
N SER A 109 3.03 2.88 -9.87
CA SER A 109 2.62 4.28 -10.02
C SER A 109 3.83 5.23 -9.85
N PRO A 110 4.17 6.07 -10.87
CA PRO A 110 5.36 6.94 -10.82
C PRO A 110 5.22 8.08 -9.80
N ILE A 111 3.99 8.34 -9.34
CA ILE A 111 3.70 9.39 -8.36
C ILE A 111 3.69 8.87 -6.91
N VAL A 112 3.81 7.55 -6.71
CA VAL A 112 4.00 6.97 -5.38
C VAL A 112 5.49 6.94 -5.09
N VAL A 113 5.88 7.67 -4.05
CA VAL A 113 7.28 7.77 -3.62
C VAL A 113 7.49 6.86 -2.43
N PHE A 114 8.35 5.86 -2.61
CA PHE A 114 8.79 4.97 -1.53
C PHE A 114 10.09 5.52 -0.92
N ARG A 115 10.10 5.70 0.40
CA ARG A 115 11.28 6.02 1.22
C ARG A 115 11.40 5.01 2.36
N GLY A 116 12.59 4.96 2.96
CA GLY A 116 12.89 4.08 4.09
C GLY A 116 12.59 2.61 3.78
N ASP A 117 12.02 1.91 4.75
CA ASP A 117 11.83 0.46 4.70
C ASP A 117 10.49 0.01 4.08
N CYS A 118 9.65 0.95 3.65
CA CYS A 118 8.29 0.64 3.17
C CYS A 118 8.30 -0.33 1.98
N LEU A 119 9.12 -0.05 0.95
CA LEU A 119 9.23 -0.92 -0.21
C LEU A 119 9.75 -2.32 0.17
N ASN A 120 10.74 -2.38 1.06
CA ASN A 120 11.30 -3.64 1.54
C ASN A 120 10.24 -4.48 2.28
N HIS A 121 9.39 -3.84 3.09
CA HIS A 121 8.29 -4.50 3.78
C HIS A 121 7.23 -5.07 2.82
N ILE A 122 6.83 -4.30 1.80
CA ILE A 122 5.90 -4.76 0.75
C ILE A 122 6.48 -6.00 0.07
N VAL A 123 7.73 -5.92 -0.35
CA VAL A 123 8.46 -7.02 -1.02
C VAL A 123 8.52 -8.26 -0.13
N LYS A 124 8.92 -8.11 1.14
CA LYS A 124 8.96 -9.22 2.10
C LYS A 124 7.59 -9.86 2.29
N THR A 125 6.54 -9.04 2.37
CA THR A 125 5.16 -9.52 2.47
C THR A 125 4.77 -10.36 1.27
N CYS A 126 5.01 -9.86 0.05
CA CYS A 126 4.74 -10.59 -1.18
C CYS A 126 5.56 -11.89 -1.30
N TYR A 127 6.81 -11.87 -0.84
CA TYR A 127 7.66 -13.07 -0.78
C TYR A 127 7.13 -14.11 0.22
N ASN A 128 6.64 -13.67 1.38
CA ASN A 128 6.02 -14.56 2.36
C ASN A 128 4.74 -15.21 1.83
N VAL A 129 3.94 -14.49 1.03
CA VAL A 129 2.79 -15.08 0.33
C VAL A 129 3.25 -16.18 -0.62
N TYR A 130 4.28 -15.93 -1.43
CA TYR A 130 4.84 -16.91 -2.34
C TYR A 130 5.36 -18.17 -1.62
N LEU A 131 6.05 -18.02 -0.48
CA LEU A 131 6.55 -19.14 0.32
C LEU A 131 5.48 -19.80 1.21
N GLY A 132 4.33 -19.16 1.37
CA GLY A 132 3.25 -19.60 2.24
C GLY A 132 2.58 -20.89 1.76
N ARG A 133 1.78 -21.49 2.65
CA ARG A 133 0.98 -22.70 2.36
C ARG A 133 -0.30 -22.36 1.58
N LEU A 134 -0.15 -21.75 0.41
CA LEU A 134 -1.23 -21.46 -0.52
C LEU A 134 -1.29 -22.52 -1.63
N SER A 135 -2.37 -22.51 -2.41
CA SER A 135 -2.48 -23.38 -3.59
C SER A 135 -1.33 -23.13 -4.59
N PRO A 136 -0.90 -24.16 -5.36
CA PRO A 136 0.15 -23.99 -6.38
C PRO A 136 -0.16 -22.89 -7.40
N ALA A 137 -1.44 -22.72 -7.76
CA ALA A 137 -1.87 -21.65 -8.66
C ALA A 137 -1.63 -20.27 -8.05
N THR A 138 -2.03 -20.06 -6.80
CA THR A 138 -1.82 -18.81 -6.06
C THR A 138 -0.33 -18.52 -5.87
N GLN A 139 0.50 -19.53 -5.60
CA GLN A 139 1.95 -19.36 -5.52
C GLN A 139 2.57 -18.90 -6.85
N ILE A 140 2.14 -19.46 -7.98
CA ILE A 140 2.60 -19.02 -9.32
C ILE A 140 2.23 -17.56 -9.57
N CYS A 141 0.99 -17.17 -9.24
CA CYS A 141 0.54 -15.80 -9.36
C CYS A 141 1.34 -14.85 -8.44
N ALA A 142 1.54 -15.21 -7.18
CA ALA A 142 2.32 -14.44 -6.21
C ALA A 142 3.78 -14.26 -6.69
N LYS A 143 4.40 -15.33 -7.21
CA LYS A 143 5.74 -15.27 -7.80
C LYS A 143 5.81 -14.29 -8.98
N ALA A 144 4.83 -14.33 -9.87
CA ALA A 144 4.77 -13.43 -11.02
C ALA A 144 4.63 -11.96 -10.58
N VAL A 145 3.76 -11.68 -9.61
CA VAL A 145 3.58 -10.33 -9.05
C VAL A 145 4.86 -9.82 -8.39
N LEU A 146 5.53 -10.66 -7.59
CA LEU A 146 6.78 -10.29 -6.94
C LEU A 146 7.89 -9.99 -7.97
N ALA A 147 8.01 -10.82 -9.02
CA ALA A 147 8.96 -10.58 -10.10
C ALA A 147 8.68 -9.26 -10.83
N GLN A 148 7.41 -8.97 -11.12
CA GLN A 148 7.01 -7.69 -11.73
C GLN A 148 7.33 -6.50 -10.83
N MET A 149 7.09 -6.59 -9.51
CA MET A 149 7.49 -5.54 -8.56
C MET A 149 8.99 -5.27 -8.64
N MET A 150 9.82 -6.32 -8.62
CA MET A 150 11.28 -6.17 -8.71
C MET A 150 11.71 -5.48 -10.00
N LEU A 151 11.20 -5.94 -11.14
CA LEU A 151 11.54 -5.37 -12.44
C LEU A 151 11.21 -3.88 -12.51
N ILE A 152 10.04 -3.48 -12.01
CA ILE A 152 9.63 -2.07 -11.96
C ILE A 152 10.56 -1.25 -11.06
N VAL A 153 10.89 -1.77 -9.88
CA VAL A 153 11.79 -1.08 -8.95
C VAL A 153 13.16 -0.88 -9.58
N PHE A 154 13.74 -1.91 -10.20
CA PHE A 154 15.04 -1.80 -10.85
C PHE A 154 15.02 -0.84 -12.03
N ALA A 155 14.00 -0.89 -12.87
CA ALA A 155 13.86 0.03 -14.00
C ALA A 155 13.84 1.50 -13.55
N ARG A 156 13.18 1.82 -12.43
CA ARG A 156 13.16 3.18 -11.86
C ARG A 156 14.47 3.66 -11.24
N VAL A 157 15.34 2.73 -10.86
CA VAL A 157 16.66 3.06 -10.33
C VAL A 157 17.65 3.34 -11.47
N GLU A 158 17.40 2.77 -12.65
CA GLU A 158 18.21 2.99 -13.85
C GLU A 158 17.88 4.30 -14.59
N GLU A 159 16.70 4.87 -14.35
CA GLU A 159 16.26 6.19 -14.84
C GLU A 159 16.85 7.35 -14.02
#